data_AF-A0A9E2W1G1-F1
#
_entry.id   AF-A0A9E2W1G1-F1
#
_cell.length_a   1.000
_cell.length_b   1.000
_cell.length_c   1.000
_cell.angle_alpha   90.00
_cell.angle_beta   90.00
_cell.angle_gamma   90.00
#
_symmetry.space_group_name_H-M   'P 1'
#
loop_
_entity.id
_entity.type
_entity.pdbx_description
1 polymer ?
#
loop_
_entity_poly.entity_id
_entity_poly.type
_entity_poly.pdbx_seq_one_letter_code
_entity_poly.pdbx_strand_id
1 'polypeptide(L)'
;GAMAAGLMILPALPVQAAPQVHVRVGVGVHGGYPARYPVHVWAGGYWHHGWYGPRFGWWWVVGPSWYYYPAPVYPYPNPYVPPVVINTTPVQPGPAPAQYWYYCAASKAYYPYVAECPGGWQPVPVKPPTATTHPGS
;
A
#
# COMPACT_ATOMS: atom_id res chain seq x y z
N GLY A 1 -85.51 -2.83 36.88
CA GLY A 1 -84.54 -2.75 35.78
C GLY A 1 -83.38 -1.88 36.22
N ALA A 2 -82.16 -2.27 35.88
CA ALA A 2 -80.89 -1.80 36.42
C ALA A 2 -80.49 -0.39 35.96
N MET A 3 -79.83 0.39 36.84
CA MET A 3 -79.04 1.56 36.46
C MET A 3 -77.56 1.15 36.49
N ALA A 4 -77.00 0.81 35.34
CA ALA A 4 -75.59 0.49 35.20
C ALA A 4 -74.77 1.78 35.13
N ALA A 5 -73.92 2.02 36.13
CA ALA A 5 -72.93 3.09 36.12
C ALA A 5 -71.82 2.74 35.11
N GLY A 6 -71.76 3.49 34.01
CA GLY A 6 -70.71 3.34 32.98
C GLY A 6 -69.36 3.84 33.49
N LEU A 7 -68.40 2.93 33.65
CA LEU A 7 -66.99 3.26 33.87
C LEU A 7 -66.39 3.77 32.54
N MET A 8 -66.04 5.06 32.45
CA MET A 8 -65.21 5.56 31.35
C MET A 8 -63.75 5.19 31.61
N ILE A 9 -63.24 4.21 30.86
CA ILE A 9 -61.83 3.84 30.84
C ILE A 9 -61.09 4.84 29.94
N LEU A 10 -60.19 5.62 30.51
CA LEU A 10 -59.26 6.46 29.76
C LEU A 10 -58.31 5.59 28.92
N PRO A 11 -58.07 5.91 27.63
CA PRO A 11 -57.05 5.20 26.86
C PRO A 11 -55.66 5.62 27.36
N ALA A 12 -54.89 4.64 27.82
CA ALA A 12 -53.46 4.83 28.07
C ALA A 12 -52.78 5.12 26.73
N LEU A 13 -52.16 6.28 26.59
CA LEU A 13 -51.33 6.62 25.43
C LEU A 13 -50.18 5.59 25.32
N PRO A 14 -49.87 5.09 24.12
CA PRO A 14 -48.67 4.26 23.95
C PRO A 14 -47.45 5.13 24.23
N VAL A 15 -46.64 4.74 25.21
CA VAL A 15 -45.34 5.36 25.44
C VAL A 15 -44.46 5.01 24.24
N GLN A 16 -44.32 5.95 23.30
CA GLN A 16 -43.48 5.73 22.13
C GLN A 16 -42.03 5.73 22.61
N ALA A 17 -41.40 4.55 22.62
CA ALA A 17 -39.99 4.42 22.94
C ALA A 17 -39.18 5.23 21.90
N ALA A 18 -38.36 6.17 22.38
CA ALA A 18 -37.44 6.92 21.53
C ALA A 18 -36.49 5.96 20.78
N PRO A 19 -36.10 6.26 19.53
CA PRO A 19 -35.13 5.44 18.80
C PRO A 19 -33.79 5.50 19.54
N GLN A 20 -33.37 4.36 20.07
CA GLN A 20 -32.09 4.23 20.73
C GLN A 20 -31.01 4.23 19.63
N VAL A 21 -30.20 5.29 19.56
CA VAL A 21 -29.01 5.30 18.68
C VAL A 21 -27.88 4.63 19.43
N HIS A 22 -27.64 3.36 19.12
CA HIS A 22 -26.53 2.62 19.69
C HIS A 22 -25.25 2.98 18.91
N VAL A 23 -24.47 3.94 19.42
CA VAL A 23 -23.12 4.16 18.92
C VAL A 23 -22.24 3.03 19.44
N ARG A 24 -21.97 2.03 18.61
CA ARG A 24 -20.93 1.03 18.89
C ARG A 24 -19.58 1.69 18.67
N VAL A 25 -18.97 2.20 19.74
CA VAL A 25 -17.55 2.57 19.73
C VAL A 25 -16.75 1.27 19.76
N GLY A 26 -16.36 0.80 18.58
CA GLY A 26 -15.40 -0.30 18.47
C GLY A 26 -14.02 0.23 18.87
N VAL A 27 -13.50 -0.21 20.00
CA VAL A 27 -12.06 -0.09 20.27
C VAL A 27 -11.37 -1.06 19.33
N GLY A 28 -10.87 -0.55 18.20
CA GLY A 28 -10.03 -1.32 17.29
C GLY A 28 -8.72 -1.64 17.99
N VAL A 29 -8.57 -2.88 18.45
CA VAL A 29 -7.27 -3.43 18.84
C VAL A 29 -6.44 -3.64 17.58
N HIS A 30 -5.84 -2.57 17.08
CA HIS A 30 -4.70 -2.66 16.18
C HIS A 30 -3.49 -3.11 17.00
N GLY A 31 -2.98 -4.31 16.73
CA GLY A 31 -1.61 -4.66 17.10
C GLY A 31 -1.47 -5.97 17.85
N GLY A 32 -0.97 -6.97 17.14
CA GLY A 32 -0.46 -8.19 17.73
C GLY A 32 -0.42 -9.30 16.69
N TYR A 33 0.53 -9.24 15.76
CA TYR A 33 0.85 -10.41 14.94
C TYR A 33 1.58 -11.40 15.86
N PRO A 34 0.99 -12.54 16.27
CA PRO A 34 1.77 -13.56 16.93
C PRO A 34 2.77 -14.09 15.91
N ALA A 35 4.05 -13.90 16.22
CA ALA A 35 5.14 -14.54 15.51
C ALA A 35 4.86 -16.05 15.40
N ARG A 36 4.96 -16.58 14.17
CA ARG A 36 4.94 -18.01 13.78
C ARG A 36 3.57 -18.56 13.38
N TYR A 37 3.13 -18.24 12.15
CA TYR A 37 2.43 -19.27 11.38
C TYR A 37 3.42 -20.43 11.20
N PRO A 38 3.09 -21.68 11.59
CA PRO A 38 3.91 -22.83 11.21
C PRO A 38 4.02 -22.82 9.69
N VAL A 39 5.23 -22.99 9.13
CA VAL A 39 5.44 -23.01 7.67
C VAL A 39 4.44 -23.92 6.93
N HIS A 40 4.02 -25.01 7.58
CA HIS A 40 3.00 -25.94 7.10
C HIS A 40 1.63 -25.30 6.82
N VAL A 41 1.18 -24.38 7.69
CA VAL A 41 -0.10 -23.68 7.52
C VAL A 41 -0.02 -22.69 6.36
N TRP A 42 1.11 -22.00 6.26
CA TRP A 42 1.34 -21.03 5.18
C TRP A 42 1.48 -21.71 3.81
N ALA A 43 2.18 -22.84 3.75
CA ALA A 43 2.34 -23.65 2.54
C ALA A 43 1.01 -24.29 2.07
N GLY A 44 0.03 -24.44 2.97
CA GLY A 44 -1.32 -24.94 2.65
C GLY A 44 -2.28 -23.89 2.10
N GLY A 45 -1.83 -22.66 1.86
CA GLY A 45 -2.65 -21.61 1.25
C GLY A 45 -2.91 -21.82 -0.24
N TYR A 46 -3.76 -20.95 -0.80
CA TYR A 46 -4.04 -20.94 -2.24
C TYR A 46 -4.18 -19.52 -2.79
N TRP A 47 -3.96 -19.38 -4.10
CA TRP A 47 -4.15 -18.13 -4.83
C TRP A 47 -5.61 -17.94 -5.23
N HIS A 48 -6.19 -16.79 -4.90
CA HIS A 48 -7.48 -16.33 -5.40
C HIS A 48 -7.29 -15.04 -6.22
N HIS A 49 -7.74 -15.03 -7.47
CA HIS A 49 -7.73 -13.83 -8.31
C HIS A 49 -9.13 -13.24 -8.38
N GLY A 50 -9.32 -12.07 -7.79
CA GLY A 50 -10.64 -11.47 -7.73
C GLY A 50 -10.74 -10.29 -6.77
N TRP A 51 -11.98 -9.94 -6.46
CA TRP A 51 -12.31 -8.89 -5.51
C TRP A 51 -12.29 -9.40 -4.08
N TYR A 52 -11.64 -8.67 -3.19
CA TYR A 52 -11.77 -8.82 -1.74
C TYR A 52 -11.91 -7.42 -1.12
N GLY A 53 -13.11 -7.12 -0.62
CA GLY A 53 -13.49 -5.76 -0.24
C GLY A 53 -13.37 -4.79 -1.43
N PRO A 54 -12.75 -3.61 -1.25
CA PRO A 54 -12.64 -2.59 -2.29
C PRO A 54 -11.49 -2.85 -3.30
N ARG A 55 -10.82 -4.00 -3.23
CA ARG A 55 -9.57 -4.24 -3.98
C ARG A 55 -9.68 -5.48 -4.87
N PHE A 56 -9.31 -5.31 -6.14
CA PHE A 56 -9.12 -6.39 -7.10
C PHE A 56 -7.64 -6.77 -7.18
N GLY A 57 -7.34 -8.06 -7.24
CA GLY A 57 -5.98 -8.55 -7.46
C GLY A 57 -5.78 -9.98 -7.02
N TRP A 58 -4.52 -10.32 -6.73
CA TRP A 58 -4.13 -11.65 -6.28
C TRP A 58 -4.12 -11.72 -4.76
N TRP A 59 -4.78 -12.73 -4.22
CA TRP A 59 -4.94 -12.93 -2.79
C TRP A 59 -4.36 -14.28 -2.41
N TRP A 60 -3.39 -14.29 -1.49
CA TRP A 60 -2.97 -15.52 -0.82
C TRP A 60 -3.88 -15.76 0.37
N VAL A 61 -4.64 -16.84 0.34
CA VAL A 61 -5.62 -17.18 1.38
C VAL A 61 -5.07 -18.30 2.24
N VAL A 62 -4.95 -18.04 3.54
CA VAL A 62 -4.46 -19.01 4.53
C VAL A 62 -5.40 -18.98 5.74
N GLY A 63 -6.20 -20.03 5.90
CA GLY A 63 -7.24 -20.07 6.92
C GLY A 63 -8.21 -18.88 6.78
N PRO A 64 -8.46 -18.10 7.84
CA PRO A 64 -9.34 -16.92 7.77
C PRO A 64 -8.63 -15.66 7.22
N SER A 65 -7.33 -15.73 6.91
CA SER A 65 -6.52 -14.57 6.56
C SER A 65 -6.32 -14.42 5.05
N TRP A 66 -6.38 -13.18 4.58
CA TRP A 66 -6.27 -12.79 3.17
C TRP A 66 -5.14 -11.78 2.99
N TYR A 67 -4.18 -12.12 2.13
CA TYR A 67 -2.96 -11.33 1.91
C TYR A 67 -2.90 -10.85 0.47
N TYR A 68 -2.85 -9.53 0.25
CA TYR A 68 -2.83 -8.94 -1.09
C TYR A 68 -1.45 -9.02 -1.74
N TYR A 69 -1.41 -9.45 -3.01
CA TYR A 69 -0.22 -9.41 -3.84
C TYR A 69 -0.53 -8.80 -5.23
N PRO A 70 0.45 -8.12 -5.85
CA PRO A 70 0.30 -7.62 -7.21
C PRO A 70 0.30 -8.73 -8.28
N ALA A 71 0.95 -9.87 -7.98
CA ALA A 71 1.04 -11.03 -8.86
C ALA A 71 1.19 -12.31 -8.01
N PRO A 72 0.79 -13.49 -8.52
CA PRO A 72 0.96 -14.74 -7.80
C PRO A 72 2.43 -15.17 -7.82
N VAL A 73 2.90 -15.71 -6.70
CA VAL A 73 4.24 -16.26 -6.53
C VAL A 73 4.11 -17.75 -6.23
N TYR A 74 4.83 -18.57 -6.99
CA TYR A 74 4.78 -20.02 -6.89
C TYR A 74 6.05 -20.60 -6.25
N PRO A 75 5.95 -21.73 -5.54
CA PRO A 75 4.72 -22.49 -5.23
C PRO A 75 3.82 -21.79 -4.20
N TYR A 76 4.40 -21.02 -3.28
CA TYR A 76 3.71 -20.14 -2.34
C TYR A 76 4.63 -18.98 -1.92
N PRO A 77 4.09 -17.83 -1.45
CA PRO A 77 4.89 -16.66 -1.07
C PRO A 77 5.72 -16.88 0.20
N ASN A 78 6.78 -16.11 0.43
CA ASN A 78 7.61 -16.22 1.63
C ASN A 78 6.84 -15.74 2.89
N PRO A 79 6.66 -16.58 3.94
CA PRO A 79 5.89 -16.23 5.13
C PRO A 79 6.49 -15.12 5.99
N TYR A 80 7.81 -14.85 5.88
CA TYR A 80 8.50 -13.82 6.65
C TYR A 80 8.40 -12.43 6.05
N VAL A 81 7.90 -12.33 4.81
CA VAL A 81 7.62 -11.07 4.13
C VAL A 81 6.10 -10.97 3.98
N PRO A 82 5.37 -10.50 5.02
CA PRO A 82 3.94 -10.25 4.86
C PRO A 82 3.73 -9.25 3.71
N PRO A 83 2.58 -9.32 3.01
CA PRO A 83 2.31 -8.40 1.92
C PRO A 83 2.47 -6.95 2.39
N VAL A 84 3.16 -6.16 1.58
CA VAL A 84 3.36 -4.73 1.82
C VAL A 84 1.99 -4.10 2.04
N VAL A 85 1.77 -3.53 3.23
CA VAL A 85 0.69 -2.56 3.44
C VAL A 85 1.05 -1.40 2.51
N ILE A 86 0.27 -1.22 1.46
CA ILE A 86 0.53 -0.19 0.46
C ILE A 86 0.21 1.14 1.12
N ASN A 87 1.24 1.75 1.72
CA ASN A 87 1.21 3.15 2.08
C ASN A 87 1.13 3.92 0.76
N THR A 88 -0.02 4.51 0.45
CA THR A 88 -0.23 5.33 -0.75
C THR A 88 0.52 6.67 -0.67
N THR A 89 1.60 6.75 0.11
CA THR A 89 2.50 7.89 0.04
C THR A 89 3.06 7.92 -1.37
N PRO A 90 2.87 9.03 -2.11
CA PRO A 90 3.51 9.16 -3.41
C PRO A 90 5.02 8.99 -3.21
N VAL A 91 5.57 7.95 -3.83
CA VAL A 91 7.02 7.80 -3.96
C VAL A 91 7.47 9.00 -4.79
N GLN A 92 8.10 9.95 -4.12
CA GLN A 92 8.77 11.04 -4.81
C GLN A 92 9.83 10.40 -5.72
N PRO A 93 9.88 10.74 -7.02
CA PRO A 93 10.91 10.22 -7.90
C PRO A 93 12.27 10.47 -7.25
N GLY A 94 13.02 9.39 -7.01
CA GLY A 94 14.41 9.51 -6.60
C GLY A 94 15.19 10.27 -7.67
N PRO A 95 16.35 10.85 -7.33
CA PRO A 95 17.22 11.49 -8.30
C PRO A 95 17.51 10.53 -9.46
N ALA A 96 17.38 11.00 -10.70
CA ALA A 96 17.73 10.20 -11.87
C ALA A 96 19.21 9.78 -11.80
N PRO A 97 19.55 8.54 -12.22
CA PRO A 97 20.93 8.09 -12.22
C PRO A 97 21.78 9.00 -13.12
N ALA A 98 22.91 9.50 -12.60
CA ALA A 98 23.83 10.34 -13.35
C ALA A 98 24.32 9.59 -14.60
N GLN A 99 24.06 10.17 -15.77
CA GLN A 99 24.52 9.66 -17.05
C GLN A 99 25.81 10.41 -17.43
N TYR A 100 26.79 9.70 -18.00
CA TYR A 100 28.08 10.28 -18.41
C TYR A 100 28.37 9.99 -19.89
N TRP A 101 28.90 10.99 -20.59
CA TRP A 101 29.64 10.82 -21.84
C TRP A 101 31.11 10.61 -21.54
N TYR A 102 31.83 9.96 -22.45
CA TYR A 102 33.28 9.80 -22.34
C TYR A 102 33.94 10.62 -23.45
N TYR A 103 34.69 11.65 -23.06
CA TYR A 103 35.42 12.55 -23.95
C TYR A 103 36.91 12.19 -23.98
N CYS A 104 37.50 12.19 -25.17
CA CYS A 104 38.93 12.04 -25.36
C CYS A 104 39.55 13.40 -25.72
N ALA A 105 40.40 13.93 -24.83
CA ALA A 105 41.07 15.21 -25.08
C ALA A 105 42.07 15.16 -26.24
N ALA A 106 42.72 14.01 -26.45
CA ALA A 106 43.71 13.82 -27.51
C ALA A 106 43.10 13.90 -28.92
N SER A 107 41.92 13.31 -29.12
CA SER A 107 41.21 13.29 -30.41
C SER A 107 40.11 14.35 -30.52
N LYS A 108 39.81 15.05 -29.42
CA LYS A 108 38.70 16.03 -29.31
C LYS A 108 37.35 15.46 -29.71
N ALA A 109 37.10 14.20 -29.37
CA ALA A 109 35.90 13.46 -29.77
C ALA A 109 35.36 12.59 -28.62
N TYR A 110 34.10 12.16 -28.76
CA TYR A 110 33.41 11.31 -27.78
C TYR A 110 33.36 9.85 -28.23
N TYR A 111 33.23 8.93 -27.28
CA TYR A 111 32.81 7.55 -27.58
C TYR A 111 31.38 7.54 -28.14
N PRO A 112 31.04 6.72 -29.16
CA PRO A 112 31.86 5.71 -29.84
C PRO A 112 32.61 6.20 -31.10
N TYR A 113 32.58 7.51 -31.39
CA TYR A 113 33.23 8.07 -32.59
C TYR A 113 34.74 7.86 -32.60
N VAL A 114 35.33 7.69 -31.42
CA VAL A 114 36.70 7.19 -31.24
C VAL A 114 36.63 6.00 -30.31
N ALA A 115 37.23 4.88 -30.73
CA ALA A 115 37.21 3.64 -29.95
C ALA A 115 38.24 3.65 -28.81
N GLU A 116 39.39 4.30 -29.01
CA GLU A 116 40.53 4.27 -28.09
C GLU A 116 41.04 5.69 -27.81
N CYS A 117 41.32 5.99 -26.54
CA CYS A 117 41.91 7.27 -26.15
C CYS A 117 43.29 7.05 -25.50
N PRO A 118 44.40 7.42 -26.16
CA PRO A 118 45.76 7.25 -25.63
C PRO A 118 46.02 7.96 -24.29
N GLY A 119 45.22 8.98 -23.96
CA GLY A 119 45.29 9.71 -22.68
C GLY A 119 44.25 9.28 -21.64
N GLY A 120 43.47 8.23 -21.93
CA GLY A 120 42.33 7.83 -21.11
C GLY A 120 41.07 8.68 -21.35
N TRP A 121 39.92 8.12 -20.99
CA TRP A 121 38.62 8.74 -21.18
C TRP A 121 38.27 9.69 -20.02
N GLN A 122 37.77 10.89 -20.33
CA GLN A 122 37.26 11.83 -19.33
C GLN A 122 35.72 11.74 -19.25
N PRO A 123 35.14 11.42 -18.08
CA PRO A 123 33.69 11.40 -17.92
C PRO A 123 33.13 12.82 -17.84
N VAL A 124 32.18 13.13 -18.73
CA VAL A 124 31.47 14.40 -18.79
C VAL A 124 30.00 14.15 -18.47
N PRO A 125 29.40 14.83 -17.47
CA PRO A 125 27.98 14.69 -17.17
C PRO A 125 27.11 15.02 -18.40
N VAL A 126 26.12 14.17 -18.71
CA VAL A 126 25.18 14.39 -19.84
C VAL A 126 24.36 15.67 -19.65
N LYS A 127 24.10 16.04 -18.40
CA LYS A 127 23.49 17.32 -18.04
C LYS A 127 24.56 18.20 -17.39
N PRO A 128 24.71 19.48 -17.77
CA PRO A 128 25.54 20.41 -17.01
C PRO A 128 25.14 20.35 -15.53
N PRO A 129 26.10 20.42 -14.58
CA PRO A 129 25.73 20.55 -13.17
C PRO A 129 24.77 21.73 -13.05
N THR A 130 23.59 21.50 -12.47
CA THR A 130 22.65 22.58 -12.17
C THR A 130 23.46 23.63 -11.40
N ALA A 131 23.65 24.80 -12.00
CA ALA A 131 24.40 25.87 -11.34
C ALA A 131 23.73 26.14 -9.99
N THR A 132 24.39 25.76 -8.90
CA THR A 132 24.00 26.20 -7.58
C THR A 132 24.27 27.69 -7.55
N THR A 133 23.23 28.48 -7.80
CA THR A 133 23.26 29.93 -7.58
C THR A 133 23.70 30.16 -6.14
N HIS A 134 24.92 30.65 -5.95
CA HIS A 134 25.42 31.06 -4.65
C HIS A 134 24.68 32.36 -4.27
N PRO A 135 23.89 32.42 -3.18
CA PRO A 135 23.35 33.69 -2.72
C PRO A 135 24.48 34.42 -2.00
N GLY A 136 24.99 35.49 -2.60
CA GLY A 136 26.03 36.30 -1.98
C GLY A 136 26.68 37.28 -2.94
N SER A 137 25.97 38.34 -3.30
CA SER A 137 26.51 39.67 -3.60
C SER A 137 25.44 40.70 -3.27
#